data_AF-A0A5K1CVQ7-F1
#
_entry.id   AF-A0A5K1CVQ7-F1
#
_cell.length_a   1.000
_cell.length_b   1.000
_cell.length_c   1.000
_cell.angle_alpha   90.00
_cell.angle_beta   90.00
_cell.angle_gamma   90.00
#
_symmetry.space_group_name_H-M   'P 1'
#
loop_
_entity.id
_entity.type
_entity.pdbx_description
1 polymer ?
#
loop_
_entity_poly.entity_id
_entity_poly.type
_entity_poly.pdbx_seq_one_letter_code
_entity_poly.pdbx_strand_id
1 'polypeptide(L)' 'DDSTMASDKALELDVALGYHAVQYREVQGHESEKFLSYFKPCIIPLEGVFSSETGRSDNGSYQVSLFVCKGERAARVKE' A
#
# COMPACT_ATOMS: atom_id res chain seq x y z
N ASP A 1 15.42 -5.97 -2.37
CA ASP A 1 15.45 -5.09 -3.55
C ASP A 1 14.25 -4.15 -3.65
N ASP A 2 13.02 -4.60 -3.42
CA ASP A 2 11.83 -3.77 -3.63
C ASP A 2 11.79 -2.45 -2.84
N SER A 3 12.26 -2.42 -1.58
CA SER A 3 12.32 -1.16 -0.82
C SER A 3 13.34 -0.17 -1.41
N THR A 4 14.45 -0.66 -1.98
CA THR A 4 15.44 0.20 -2.65
C THR A 4 14.85 0.71 -3.95
N MET A 5 14.23 -0.18 -4.73
CA MET A 5 13.51 0.18 -5.96
C MET A 5 12.44 1.24 -5.70
N ALA A 6 11.65 1.11 -4.63
CA ALA A 6 10.64 2.10 -4.27
C ALA A 6 11.26 3.47 -3.93
N SER A 7 12.40 3.47 -3.22
CA SER A 7 13.16 4.69 -2.92
C SER A 7 13.68 5.36 -4.19
N ASP A 8 14.31 4.59 -5.08
CA ASP A 8 14.86 5.10 -6.33
C ASP A 8 13.76 5.66 -7.23
N LYS A 9 12.60 4.99 -7.29
CA LYS A 9 11.44 5.49 -8.04
C LYS A 9 10.83 6.77 -7.47
N ALA A 10 10.84 6.94 -6.15
CA ALA A 10 10.40 8.20 -5.54
C ALA A 10 11.33 9.37 -5.94
N LEU A 11 12.65 9.12 -5.97
CA LEU A 11 13.63 10.10 -6.43
C LEU A 11 13.47 10.42 -7.92
N GLU A 12 13.37 9.42 -8.78
CA GLU A 12 13.14 9.59 -10.23
C GLU A 12 11.88 10.43 -10.51
N LEU A 13 10.80 10.18 -9.75
CA LEU A 13 9.55 10.92 -9.90
C LEU A 13 9.68 12.39 -9.47
N ASP A 14 10.36 12.67 -8.37
CA ASP A 14 10.58 14.05 -7.92
C ASP A 14 11.43 14.84 -8.92
N VAL A 15 12.47 14.20 -9.49
CA VAL A 15 13.26 14.77 -10.59
C VAL A 15 12.36 15.13 -11.77
N ALA A 16 11.46 14.22 -12.18
CA ALA A 16 10.53 14.45 -13.29
C ALA A 16 9.51 15.57 -12.99
N LEU A 17 9.21 15.84 -11.73
CA LEU A 17 8.33 16.92 -11.27
C LEU A 17 9.07 18.24 -10.99
N GLY A 18 10.38 18.30 -11.26
CA GLY A 18 11.19 19.51 -11.09
C GLY A 18 11.68 19.77 -9.67
N TYR A 19 11.85 18.74 -8.84
CA TYR A 19 12.40 18.82 -7.48
C TYR A 19 11.55 19.63 -6.49
N HIS A 20 10.24 19.64 -6.69
CA HIS A 20 9.30 20.38 -5.84
C HIS A 20 8.47 19.47 -4.91
N ALA A 21 8.62 18.15 -5.00
CA ALA A 21 7.84 17.23 -4.20
C ALA A 21 8.40 17.14 -2.77
N VAL A 22 7.50 16.96 -1.80
CA VAL A 22 7.89 16.54 -0.43
C VAL A 22 7.77 15.04 -0.37
N GLN A 23 8.91 14.36 -0.17
CA GLN A 23 8.97 12.91 -0.10
C GLN A 23 8.72 12.42 1.34
N TYR A 24 7.93 11.35 1.48
CA TYR A 24 7.67 10.68 2.76
C TYR A 24 8.00 9.20 2.62
N ARG A 25 8.60 8.63 3.65
CA ARG A 25 8.82 7.18 3.77
C ARG A 25 7.76 6.60 4.68
N GLU A 26 6.82 5.88 4.09
CA GLU A 26 5.73 5.23 4.82
C GLU A 26 6.09 3.76 5.07
N VAL A 27 5.99 3.34 6.34
CA VAL A 27 6.21 1.94 6.73
C VAL A 27 4.88 1.37 7.18
N GLN A 28 4.55 0.18 6.69
CA GLN A 28 3.33 -0.51 7.07
C GLN A 28 3.22 -0.62 8.61
N GLY A 29 2.09 -0.22 9.19
CA GLY A 29 1.92 -0.15 10.65
C GLY A 29 2.23 1.21 11.28
N HIS A 30 3.04 2.04 10.62
CA HIS A 30 3.59 3.29 11.13
C HIS A 30 3.43 4.46 10.14
N GLU A 31 2.37 4.41 9.33
CA GLU A 31 2.10 5.40 8.31
C GLU A 31 1.71 6.75 8.91
N SER A 32 2.06 7.83 8.22
CA SER A 32 1.70 9.18 8.62
C SER A 32 0.19 9.43 8.53
N GLU A 33 -0.34 10.31 9.38
CA GLU A 33 -1.75 10.71 9.33
C GLU A 33 -2.13 11.31 7.97
N LYS A 34 -1.20 12.02 7.33
CA LYS A 34 -1.37 12.59 5.99
C LYS A 34 -1.58 11.48 4.97
N PHE A 35 -0.74 10.45 4.97
CA PHE A 35 -0.89 9.30 4.08
C PHE A 35 -2.22 8.57 4.32
N LEU A 36 -2.55 8.27 5.58
CA LEU A 36 -3.80 7.60 5.94
C LEU A 36 -5.04 8.41 5.53
N SER A 37 -4.97 9.74 5.59
CA SER A 37 -6.09 10.62 5.26
C SER A 37 -6.56 10.53 3.80
N TYR A 38 -5.71 10.06 2.89
CA TYR A 38 -6.02 9.92 1.47
C TYR A 38 -6.97 8.76 1.15
N PHE A 39 -7.04 7.75 2.03
CA PHE A 39 -7.85 6.56 1.81
C PHE A 39 -9.07 6.59 2.75
N LYS A 40 -10.29 6.80 2.24
CA LYS A 40 -11.52 6.83 3.05
C LYS A 40 -12.61 5.94 2.41
N PRO A 41 -13.18 4.95 3.16
CA PRO A 41 -12.75 4.47 4.47
C PRO A 41 -11.36 3.81 4.39
N CYS A 42 -10.50 4.07 5.37
CA CYS A 42 -9.11 3.63 5.36
C CYS A 42 -9.02 2.14 5.73
N ILE A 43 -9.03 1.26 4.72
CA ILE A 43 -8.83 -0.19 4.88
C ILE A 43 -7.45 -0.54 4.32
N ILE A 44 -6.52 -0.95 5.18
CA ILE A 44 -5.15 -1.30 4.78
C ILE A 44 -4.93 -2.79 4.99
N PRO A 45 -4.81 -3.60 3.92
CA PRO A 45 -4.42 -4.99 4.04
C PRO A 45 -2.99 -5.10 4.58
N LEU A 46 -2.81 -5.94 5.59
CA LEU A 46 -1.54 -6.15 6.27
C LEU A 46 -0.68 -7.24 5.61
N GLU A 47 -1.28 -8.10 4.78
CA GLU A 47 -0.61 -9.25 4.17
C GLU A 47 -0.84 -9.27 2.66
N GLY A 48 0.22 -9.60 1.92
CA GLY A 48 0.24 -9.69 0.46
C GLY A 48 1.67 -9.56 -0.05
N VAL A 49 2.19 -10.61 -0.71
CA VAL A 49 3.41 -10.51 -1.52
C VAL A 49 2.96 -10.20 -2.94
N PHE A 50 3.61 -9.25 -3.60
CA PHE A 50 3.40 -9.06 -5.03
C PHE A 50 3.87 -10.32 -5.76
N SER A 51 2.94 -11.19 -6.16
CA SER A 51 3.22 -12.30 -7.06
C SER A 51 3.00 -11.81 -8.49
N SER A 52 4.04 -11.90 -9.33
CA SER A 52 3.93 -11.63 -10.78
C SER A 52 3.03 -12.64 -11.50
N GLU A 53 2.56 -13.65 -10.77
CA GLU A 53 1.49 -14.54 -11.13
C GLU A 53 0.26 -13.67 -11.40
N THR A 54 0.17 -13.19 -12.63
CA THR A 54 -1.09 -13.00 -13.31
C THR A 54 -1.75 -14.37 -13.33
N GLY A 55 -2.29 -14.76 -12.17
CA GLY A 55 -3.42 -15.64 -12.11
C GLY A 55 -4.37 -15.02 -13.11
N ARG A 56 -4.52 -15.72 -14.23
CA ARG A 56 -5.54 -15.47 -15.22
C ARG A 56 -6.78 -15.00 -14.45
N SER A 57 -7.47 -14.00 -14.95
CA SER A 57 -8.86 -13.79 -14.59
C SER A 57 -9.62 -15.06 -14.99
N ASP A 58 -9.43 -16.15 -14.25
CA ASP A 58 -10.24 -17.34 -14.28
C ASP A 58 -11.54 -16.88 -13.66
N ASN A 59 -12.51 -16.69 -14.55
CA ASN A 59 -13.88 -16.39 -14.23
C ASN A 59 -14.34 -17.20 -13.00
N GLY A 60 -14.43 -16.55 -11.83
CA GLY A 60 -15.45 -16.89 -10.85
C GLY A 60 -15.05 -17.54 -9.53
N SER A 61 -13.78 -17.76 -9.17
CA SER A 61 -13.43 -18.20 -7.81
C SER A 61 -12.93 -17.05 -6.95
N TYR A 62 -13.84 -16.30 -6.34
CA TYR A 62 -13.49 -15.44 -5.21
C TYR A 62 -13.12 -16.33 -4.01
N GLN A 63 -11.88 -16.25 -3.53
CA GLN A 63 -11.53 -16.82 -2.24
C GLN A 63 -12.18 -15.97 -1.14
N VAL A 64 -13.11 -16.57 -0.41
CA VAL A 64 -13.70 -15.95 0.79
C VAL A 64 -12.69 -16.09 1.92
N SER A 65 -12.09 -14.98 2.34
CA SER A 65 -11.24 -14.90 3.52
C SER A 65 -11.89 -14.03 4.60
N LEU A 66 -11.59 -14.34 5.85
CA LEU A 66 -12.01 -13.55 7.00
C LEU A 66 -10.90 -12.55 7.33
N PHE A 67 -11.29 -11.31 7.62
CA PHE A 67 -10.36 -10.24 7.93
C PHE A 67 -10.64 -9.68 9.31
N VAL A 68 -9.60 -9.57 10.12
CA VAL A 68 -9.68 -8.94 11.44
C VAL A 68 -9.43 -7.45 11.30
N CYS A 69 -10.50 -6.65 11.44
CA CYS A 69 -10.42 -5.19 11.43
C CYS A 69 -9.99 -4.67 12.81
N LYS A 70 -8.89 -3.92 12.87
CA LYS A 70 -8.43 -3.22 14.08
C LYS A 70 -8.06 -1.77 13.77
N GLY A 71 -8.28 -0.89 14.75
CA GLY A 71 -7.90 0.52 14.70
C GLY A 71 -9.11 1.45 14.61
N GLU A 72 -9.05 2.56 15.35
CA GLU A 72 -10.14 3.54 15.47
C GLU A 72 -10.14 4.54 14.30
N ARG A 73 -8.95 4.94 13.85
CA ARG A 73 -8.77 5.97 12.80
C ARG A 73 -8.51 5.40 11.41
N ALA A 74 -7.87 4.23 11.34
CA ALA A 74 -7.65 3.46 10.12
C ALA A 74 -7.88 1.98 10.44
N ALA A 75 -8.78 1.35 9.68
CA ALA A 75 -9.10 -0.07 9.82
C ALA A 75 -7.99 -0.88 9.14
N ARG A 76 -7.09 -1.44 9.95
CA ARG A 76 -6.07 -2.37 9.49
C ARG A 76 -6.70 -3.76 9.41
N VAL A 77 -6.46 -4.43 8.30
CA VAL A 77 -7.05 -5.72 7.99
C VAL A 77 -5.94 -6.75 7.88
N LYS A 78 -5.98 -7.76 8.75
CA LYS A 78 -5.13 -8.94 8.68
C LYS A 78 -6.01 -10.16 8.35
N GLU A 79 -5.54 -11.05 7.49
CA GLU A 79 -6.12 -12.41 7.38
C GLU A 79 -5.99 -13.16 8.72
#